data_AF-A0A522X3A8-F1
#
_entry.id   AF-A0A522X3A8-F1
#
_cell.length_a   1.000
_cell.length_b   1.000
_cell.length_c   1.000
_cell.angle_alpha   90.00
_cell.angle_beta   90.00
_cell.angle_gamma   90.00
#
_symmetry.space_group_name_H-M   'P 1'
#
loop_
_entity.id
_entity.type
_entity.pdbx_description
1 polymer ?
#
loop_
_entity_poly.entity_id
_entity_poly.type
_entity_poly.pdbx_seq_one_letter_code
_entity_poly.pdbx_strand_id
1 'polypeptide(L)'
;MKQITRIAIDLSKGAFQLHAIDAEERVVLCRQLKRGQVLGFFAKMAPCRVGMEACASAHYWAREIGALGHEVVLIPPAFVKPYVKRGRKNDANDAAAICEAMARHSVTTVPVKTPGQQAVLMLHRARKMLVGQRTMLANALRAHLAEFGIVAPCGGKGLATLIALAVDAADPALPALAREALAMLAAQLRDAEAKIDALDHRIREACVTDEACRRLATIPSIGPITASAIVATVGDPRRFKTGRDFAAWLGLVPSQHSTGGRTVLGPITKAGDRHIRSLLVLCATGMLRYGKRSPWIAALLGRMEARKATVAIANKLARIAWAILAHGGTYRRQAGLNV
;
A
#
# COMPACT_ATOMS: atom_id res chain seq x y z
N MET A 1 -16.37 6.96 -39.93
CA MET A 1 -16.02 7.35 -38.55
C MET A 1 -14.51 7.38 -38.45
N LYS A 2 -13.92 8.46 -37.92
CA LYS A 2 -12.47 8.46 -37.65
C LYS A 2 -12.14 7.36 -36.64
N GLN A 3 -11.07 6.61 -36.91
CA GLN A 3 -10.66 5.49 -36.07
C GLN A 3 -10.18 6.00 -34.70
N ILE A 4 -10.76 5.50 -33.62
CA ILE A 4 -10.37 5.86 -32.26
C ILE A 4 -9.09 5.09 -31.91
N THR A 5 -8.03 5.82 -31.56
CA THR A 5 -6.74 5.22 -31.21
C THR A 5 -6.61 5.02 -29.70
N ARG A 6 -7.09 6.00 -28.92
CA ARG A 6 -6.95 6.04 -27.46
C ARG A 6 -8.21 6.57 -26.79
N ILE A 7 -8.56 5.97 -25.67
CA ILE A 7 -9.68 6.41 -24.82
C ILE A 7 -9.19 6.54 -23.39
N ALA A 8 -9.47 7.66 -22.75
CA ALA A 8 -9.35 7.80 -21.30
C ALA A 8 -10.72 7.75 -20.64
N ILE A 9 -10.78 7.15 -19.45
CA ILE A 9 -11.97 7.09 -18.62
C ILE A 9 -11.65 7.67 -17.25
N ASP A 10 -12.37 8.71 -16.86
CA ASP A 10 -12.46 9.11 -15.47
C ASP A 10 -13.58 8.33 -14.76
N LEU A 11 -13.22 7.68 -13.65
CA LEU A 11 -14.07 6.69 -12.97
C LEU A 11 -14.76 7.32 -11.76
N SER A 12 -16.09 7.27 -11.74
CA SER A 12 -16.88 7.57 -10.52
C SER A 12 -17.74 6.38 -10.07
N LYS A 13 -18.55 6.59 -9.03
CA LYS A 13 -19.48 5.56 -8.52
C LYS A 13 -20.56 5.20 -9.55
N GLY A 14 -21.11 6.19 -10.26
CA GLY A 14 -22.31 6.02 -11.10
C GLY A 14 -22.18 6.53 -12.54
N ALA A 15 -21.28 7.47 -12.80
CA ALA A 15 -21.10 8.11 -14.10
C ALA A 15 -19.62 8.17 -14.51
N PHE A 16 -19.32 7.85 -15.75
CA PHE A 16 -17.97 7.63 -16.25
C PHE A 16 -17.75 8.60 -17.39
N GLN A 17 -16.72 9.42 -17.31
CA GLN A 17 -16.44 10.40 -18.35
C GLN A 17 -15.39 9.84 -19.30
N LEU A 18 -15.76 9.72 -20.58
CA LEU A 18 -14.87 9.25 -21.64
C LEU A 18 -14.30 10.43 -22.40
N HIS A 19 -13.03 10.31 -22.76
CA HIS A 19 -12.34 11.20 -23.67
C HIS A 19 -11.57 10.35 -24.69
N ALA A 20 -11.94 10.42 -25.97
CA ALA A 20 -11.33 9.64 -27.04
C ALA A 20 -10.70 10.53 -28.11
N ILE A 21 -9.55 10.09 -28.62
CA ILE A 21 -8.79 10.77 -29.66
C ILE A 21 -8.48 9.85 -30.84
N ASP A 22 -8.35 10.46 -32.03
CA ASP A 22 -7.89 9.79 -33.26
C ASP A 22 -6.34 9.72 -33.34
N ALA A 23 -5.82 9.24 -34.46
CA ALA A 23 -4.38 9.14 -34.72
C ALA A 23 -3.69 10.51 -34.83
N GLU A 24 -4.43 11.57 -35.17
CA GLU A 24 -3.93 12.95 -35.24
C GLU A 24 -4.09 13.70 -33.90
N GLU A 25 -4.35 12.96 -32.80
CA GLU A 25 -4.59 13.49 -31.46
C GLU A 25 -5.79 14.44 -31.33
N ARG A 26 -6.72 14.40 -32.29
CA ARG A 26 -7.94 15.21 -32.24
C ARG A 26 -9.01 14.50 -31.43
N VAL A 27 -9.73 15.26 -30.61
CA VAL A 27 -10.85 14.73 -29.82
C VAL A 27 -11.98 14.33 -30.76
N VAL A 28 -12.32 13.04 -30.74
CA VAL A 28 -13.42 12.46 -31.54
C VAL A 28 -14.61 12.04 -30.70
N LEU A 29 -14.43 11.91 -29.38
CA LEU A 29 -15.52 11.65 -28.44
C LEU A 29 -15.21 12.30 -27.09
N CYS A 30 -16.18 13.01 -26.53
CA CYS A 30 -16.19 13.41 -25.13
C CYS A 30 -17.60 13.18 -24.59
N ARG A 31 -17.80 12.13 -23.78
CA ARG A 31 -19.15 11.67 -23.42
C ARG A 31 -19.18 11.04 -22.04
N GLN A 32 -20.25 11.29 -21.31
CA GLN A 32 -20.56 10.60 -20.07
C GLN A 32 -21.35 9.30 -20.34
N LEU A 33 -20.98 8.23 -19.66
CA LEU A 33 -21.68 6.95 -19.64
C LEU A 33 -22.12 6.59 -18.23
N LYS A 34 -23.33 6.04 -18.08
CA LYS A 34 -23.74 5.42 -16.82
C LYS A 34 -22.99 4.10 -16.63
N ARG A 35 -22.80 3.68 -15.38
CA ARG A 35 -22.13 2.42 -15.01
C ARG A 35 -22.53 1.22 -15.87
N GLY A 36 -23.84 0.99 -16.05
CA GLY A 36 -24.35 -0.15 -16.82
C GLY A 36 -24.14 -0.07 -18.34
N GLN A 37 -23.74 1.09 -18.86
CA GLN A 37 -23.52 1.31 -20.29
C GLN A 37 -22.07 1.07 -20.73
N VAL A 38 -21.13 1.06 -19.79
CA VAL A 38 -19.69 1.05 -20.10
C VAL A 38 -19.29 -0.20 -20.90
N LEU A 39 -19.65 -1.41 -20.44
CA LEU A 39 -19.28 -2.64 -21.14
C LEU A 39 -19.98 -2.77 -22.49
N GLY A 40 -21.26 -2.40 -22.57
CA GLY A 40 -22.00 -2.40 -23.83
C GLY A 40 -21.47 -1.39 -24.86
N PHE A 41 -20.84 -0.31 -24.40
CA PHE A 41 -20.12 0.63 -25.26
C PHE A 41 -18.83 0.01 -25.80
N PHE A 42 -17.95 -0.51 -24.93
CA PHE A 42 -16.68 -1.11 -25.36
C PHE A 42 -16.86 -2.37 -26.21
N ALA A 43 -17.89 -3.19 -25.95
CA ALA A 43 -18.17 -4.41 -26.72
C ALA A 43 -18.49 -4.15 -28.21
N LYS A 44 -18.90 -2.92 -28.55
CA LYS A 44 -19.21 -2.51 -29.94
C LYS A 44 -18.04 -1.83 -30.63
N MET A 45 -16.92 -1.64 -29.93
CA MET A 45 -15.76 -0.93 -30.45
C MET A 45 -14.68 -1.90 -30.91
N ALA A 46 -13.90 -1.46 -31.91
CA ALA A 46 -12.66 -2.13 -32.23
C ALA A 46 -11.66 -2.02 -31.06
N PRO A 47 -10.77 -3.02 -30.88
CA PRO A 47 -9.68 -2.95 -29.92
C PRO A 47 -8.91 -1.63 -30.01
N CYS A 48 -8.66 -1.02 -28.85
CA CYS A 48 -7.94 0.24 -28.73
C CYS A 48 -7.30 0.31 -27.34
N ARG A 49 -6.47 1.34 -27.12
CA ARG A 49 -5.79 1.56 -25.85
C ARG A 49 -6.65 2.40 -24.91
N VAL A 50 -6.88 1.90 -23.69
CA VAL A 50 -7.78 2.50 -22.71
C VAL A 50 -7.01 2.88 -21.44
N GLY A 51 -7.04 4.15 -21.08
CA GLY A 51 -6.38 4.71 -19.90
C GLY A 51 -7.36 5.02 -18.78
N MET A 52 -7.00 4.66 -17.55
CA MET A 52 -7.74 5.04 -16.35
C MET A 52 -6.76 5.50 -15.27
N GLU A 53 -7.14 6.46 -14.44
CA GLU A 53 -6.38 6.71 -13.22
C GLU A 53 -6.48 5.49 -12.28
N ALA A 54 -5.36 5.11 -11.67
CA ALA A 54 -5.31 4.01 -10.72
C ALA A 54 -6.08 4.37 -9.44
N CYS A 55 -7.29 3.84 -9.31
CA CYS A 55 -8.16 4.00 -8.15
C CYS A 55 -8.75 2.66 -7.67
N ALA A 56 -9.60 2.69 -6.64
CA ALA A 56 -10.16 1.48 -6.02
C ALA A 56 -10.95 0.59 -7.00
N SER A 57 -11.73 1.18 -7.90
CA SER A 57 -12.56 0.47 -8.88
C SER A 57 -11.84 0.18 -10.21
N ALA A 58 -10.70 0.85 -10.46
CA ALA A 58 -10.00 0.77 -11.75
C ALA A 58 -9.54 -0.65 -12.11
N HIS A 59 -9.14 -1.46 -11.13
CA HIS A 59 -8.73 -2.84 -11.37
C HIS A 59 -9.87 -3.72 -11.91
N TYR A 60 -11.11 -3.52 -11.43
CA TYR A 60 -12.27 -4.24 -11.95
C TYR A 60 -12.52 -3.85 -13.40
N TRP A 61 -12.66 -2.54 -13.67
CA TRP A 61 -12.92 -2.04 -15.02
C TRP A 61 -11.83 -2.42 -16.01
N ALA A 62 -10.56 -2.42 -15.58
CA ALA A 62 -9.47 -2.82 -16.45
C ALA A 62 -9.53 -4.29 -16.86
N ARG A 63 -9.99 -5.18 -15.99
CA ARG A 63 -10.20 -6.59 -16.36
C ARG A 63 -11.39 -6.75 -17.28
N GLU A 64 -12.52 -6.13 -16.96
CA GLU A 64 -13.74 -6.27 -17.78
C GLU A 64 -13.55 -5.67 -19.18
N ILE A 65 -12.95 -4.49 -19.27
CA ILE A 65 -12.66 -3.85 -20.56
C ILE A 65 -11.56 -4.61 -21.30
N GLY A 66 -10.54 -5.11 -20.59
CA GLY A 66 -9.49 -5.95 -21.18
C GLY A 66 -10.03 -7.26 -21.75
N ALA A 67 -11.03 -7.89 -21.10
CA ALA A 67 -11.68 -9.10 -21.58
C ALA A 67 -12.45 -8.91 -22.90
N LEU A 68 -12.80 -7.65 -23.24
CA LEU A 68 -13.37 -7.28 -24.53
C LEU A 68 -12.31 -7.04 -25.63
N GLY A 69 -11.02 -7.26 -25.34
CA GLY A 69 -9.92 -7.17 -26.29
C GLY A 69 -9.16 -5.84 -26.31
N HIS A 70 -9.46 -4.92 -25.39
CA HIS A 70 -8.77 -3.62 -25.31
C HIS A 70 -7.45 -3.69 -24.51
N GLU A 71 -6.46 -2.90 -24.92
CA GLU A 71 -5.23 -2.71 -24.14
C GLU A 71 -5.49 -1.71 -23.01
N VAL A 72 -5.66 -2.17 -21.78
CA VAL A 72 -5.97 -1.28 -20.65
C VAL A 72 -4.72 -0.94 -19.84
N VAL A 73 -4.52 0.35 -19.58
CA VAL A 73 -3.43 0.87 -18.74
C VAL A 73 -3.97 1.70 -17.57
N LEU A 74 -3.40 1.45 -16.38
CA LEU A 74 -3.70 2.23 -15.19
C LEU A 74 -2.57 3.24 -14.93
N ILE A 75 -2.92 4.50 -14.72
CA ILE A 75 -1.96 5.59 -14.56
C ILE A 75 -1.94 6.04 -13.11
N PRO A 76 -0.76 6.12 -12.44
CA PRO A 76 -0.72 6.64 -11.08
C PRO A 76 -1.18 8.11 -11.05
N PRO A 77 -1.98 8.53 -10.05
CA PRO A 77 -2.51 9.90 -9.97
C PRO A 77 -1.44 11.00 -10.02
N ALA A 78 -0.23 10.71 -9.51
CA ALA A 78 0.89 11.64 -9.54
C ALA A 78 1.35 12.00 -10.97
N PHE A 79 1.14 11.12 -11.95
CA PHE A 79 1.44 11.39 -13.36
C PHE A 79 0.28 12.04 -14.11
N VAL A 80 -0.95 11.93 -13.61
CA VAL A 80 -2.14 12.60 -14.18
C VAL A 80 -2.18 14.07 -13.74
N LYS A 81 -1.90 14.33 -12.45
CA LYS A 81 -2.01 15.66 -11.83
C LYS A 81 -1.37 16.82 -12.62
N PRO A 82 -0.18 16.70 -13.22
CA PRO A 82 0.43 17.78 -14.01
C PRO A 82 -0.38 18.20 -15.25
N TYR A 83 -1.22 17.32 -15.79
CA TYR A 83 -2.03 17.57 -16.98
C TYR A 83 -3.44 18.10 -16.67
N VAL A 84 -3.84 18.13 -15.40
CA VAL A 84 -5.13 18.70 -14.98
C VAL A 84 -5.07 20.23 -15.15
N LYS A 85 -6.02 20.78 -15.91
CA LYS A 85 -6.09 22.23 -16.18
C LYS A 85 -6.29 23.01 -14.88
N ARG A 86 -5.36 23.94 -14.59
CA ARG A 86 -5.42 24.80 -13.38
C ARG A 86 -6.74 25.58 -13.33
N GLY A 87 -7.39 25.56 -12.16
CA GLY A 87 -8.62 26.31 -11.91
C GLY A 87 -9.87 25.81 -12.64
N ARG A 88 -9.80 24.69 -13.39
CA ARG A 88 -10.94 24.14 -14.16
C ARG A 88 -11.08 22.64 -13.93
N LYS A 89 -11.37 22.24 -12.69
CA LYS A 89 -11.58 20.82 -12.36
C LYS A 89 -13.01 20.40 -12.72
N ASN A 90 -13.13 19.42 -13.62
CA ASN A 90 -14.36 18.70 -13.92
C ASN A 90 -14.00 17.34 -14.53
N ASP A 91 -14.95 16.39 -14.52
CA ASP A 91 -14.73 15.02 -14.99
C ASP A 91 -14.18 14.97 -16.44
N ALA A 92 -14.59 15.91 -17.30
CA ALA A 92 -14.13 15.98 -18.69
C ALA A 92 -12.65 16.37 -18.81
N ASN A 93 -12.20 17.32 -18.00
CA ASN A 93 -10.80 17.72 -17.92
C ASN A 93 -9.94 16.66 -17.21
N ASP A 94 -10.51 15.94 -16.24
CA ASP A 94 -9.83 14.83 -15.57
C ASP A 94 -9.62 13.66 -16.56
N ALA A 95 -10.64 13.31 -17.36
CA ALA A 95 -10.51 12.33 -18.45
C ALA A 95 -9.50 12.77 -19.53
N ALA A 96 -9.51 14.05 -19.93
CA ALA A 96 -8.52 14.59 -20.86
C ALA A 96 -7.08 14.51 -20.31
N ALA A 97 -6.90 14.82 -19.01
CA ALA A 97 -5.59 14.73 -18.35
C ALA A 97 -5.06 13.29 -18.29
N ILE A 98 -5.94 12.30 -18.07
CA ILE A 98 -5.60 10.87 -18.16
C ILE A 98 -5.14 10.54 -19.58
N CYS A 99 -5.84 11.04 -20.61
CA CYS A 99 -5.49 10.81 -22.01
C CYS A 99 -4.10 11.37 -22.35
N GLU A 100 -3.81 12.59 -21.90
CA GLU A 100 -2.49 13.22 -22.05
C GLU A 100 -1.38 12.46 -21.34
N ALA A 101 -1.60 12.04 -20.10
CA ALA A 101 -0.63 11.25 -19.35
C ALA A 101 -0.36 9.90 -20.04
N MET A 102 -1.41 9.27 -20.59
CA MET A 102 -1.31 8.00 -21.32
C MET A 102 -0.42 8.09 -22.56
N ALA A 103 -0.31 9.27 -23.17
CA ALA A 103 0.52 9.52 -24.35
C ALA A 103 2.03 9.42 -24.09
N ARG A 104 2.46 9.57 -22.83
CA ARG A 104 3.86 9.78 -22.50
C ARG A 104 4.57 8.45 -22.23
N HIS A 105 5.64 8.18 -22.97
CA HIS A 105 6.48 6.99 -22.78
C HIS A 105 7.16 6.94 -21.40
N SER A 106 7.34 8.09 -20.74
CA SER A 106 7.95 8.21 -19.41
C SER A 106 7.02 7.80 -18.27
N VAL A 107 5.72 7.61 -18.53
CA VAL A 107 4.74 7.27 -17.49
C VAL A 107 4.78 5.78 -17.19
N THR A 108 5.22 5.44 -15.98
CA THR A 108 5.18 4.05 -15.49
C THR A 108 3.77 3.69 -15.05
N THR A 109 3.17 2.69 -15.69
CA THR A 109 1.79 2.24 -15.41
C THR A 109 1.71 1.38 -14.14
N VAL A 110 0.50 1.26 -13.59
CA VAL A 110 0.16 0.33 -12.51
C VAL A 110 -0.36 -0.97 -13.13
N PRO A 111 0.15 -2.14 -12.72
CA PRO A 111 -0.34 -3.40 -13.25
C PRO A 111 -1.79 -3.63 -12.80
N VAL A 112 -2.59 -4.18 -13.72
CA VAL A 112 -3.95 -4.61 -13.40
C VAL A 112 -3.85 -5.84 -12.51
N LYS A 113 -4.38 -5.72 -11.28
CA LYS A 113 -4.36 -6.82 -10.33
C LYS A 113 -5.41 -7.86 -10.67
N THR A 114 -5.11 -9.13 -10.40
CA THR A 114 -6.09 -10.20 -10.46
C THR A 114 -7.09 -10.10 -9.29
N PRO A 115 -8.28 -10.74 -9.38
CA PRO A 115 -9.20 -10.83 -8.25
C PRO A 115 -8.54 -11.43 -7.00
N GLY A 116 -7.71 -12.48 -7.17
CA GLY A 116 -6.97 -13.11 -6.07
C GLY A 116 -5.99 -12.16 -5.38
N GLN A 117 -5.20 -11.40 -6.14
CA GLN A 117 -4.33 -10.36 -5.59
C GLN A 117 -5.12 -9.29 -4.82
N GLN A 118 -6.25 -8.83 -5.36
CA GLN A 118 -7.11 -7.87 -4.67
C GLN A 118 -7.71 -8.43 -3.38
N ALA A 119 -8.08 -9.72 -3.36
CA ALA A 119 -8.59 -10.40 -2.17
C ALA A 119 -7.54 -10.45 -1.05
N VAL A 120 -6.29 -10.84 -1.37
CA VAL A 120 -5.19 -10.81 -0.39
C VAL A 120 -4.95 -9.39 0.13
N LEU A 121 -4.93 -8.38 -0.74
CA LEU A 121 -4.80 -6.99 -0.31
C LEU A 121 -6.01 -6.47 0.49
N MET A 122 -7.18 -7.07 0.33
CA MET A 122 -8.35 -6.77 1.14
C MET A 122 -8.19 -7.28 2.57
N LEU A 123 -7.62 -8.48 2.76
CA LEU A 123 -7.24 -8.98 4.10
C LEU A 123 -6.28 -8.01 4.80
N HIS A 124 -5.24 -7.55 4.10
CA HIS A 124 -4.28 -6.58 4.63
C HIS A 124 -4.92 -5.24 5.03
N ARG A 125 -5.85 -4.73 4.21
CA ARG A 125 -6.57 -3.49 4.50
C ARG A 125 -7.51 -3.62 5.69
N ALA A 126 -8.28 -4.71 5.76
CA ALA A 126 -9.15 -5.03 6.89
C ALA A 126 -8.33 -5.14 8.18
N ARG A 127 -7.22 -5.88 8.14
CA ARG A 127 -6.29 -6.04 9.27
C ARG A 127 -5.75 -4.68 9.72
N LYS A 128 -5.27 -3.85 8.78
CA LYS A 128 -4.75 -2.52 9.10
C LYS A 128 -5.80 -1.63 9.76
N MET A 129 -7.04 -1.68 9.29
CA MET A 129 -8.16 -0.95 9.88
C MET A 129 -8.41 -1.39 11.34
N LEU A 130 -8.52 -2.69 11.57
CA LEU A 130 -8.73 -3.25 12.91
C LEU A 130 -7.56 -2.97 13.85
N VAL A 131 -6.31 -3.04 13.38
CA VAL A 131 -5.13 -2.64 14.19
C VAL A 131 -5.18 -1.16 14.58
N GLY A 132 -5.68 -0.30 13.69
CA GLY A 132 -5.96 1.10 13.99
C GLY A 132 -7.02 1.25 15.08
N GLN A 133 -8.16 0.57 14.92
CA GLN A 133 -9.24 0.57 15.92
C GLN A 133 -8.79 0.03 17.27
N ARG A 134 -8.07 -1.10 17.31
CA ARG A 134 -7.44 -1.64 18.53
C ARG A 134 -6.58 -0.60 19.23
N THR A 135 -5.78 0.17 18.47
CA THR A 135 -4.93 1.22 19.04
C THR A 135 -5.76 2.38 19.59
N MET A 136 -6.81 2.80 18.88
CA MET A 136 -7.73 3.84 19.34
C MET A 136 -8.43 3.43 20.65
N LEU A 137 -9.01 2.22 20.69
CA LEU A 137 -9.69 1.67 21.86
C LEU A 137 -8.74 1.52 23.05
N ALA A 138 -7.53 0.98 22.83
CA ALA A 138 -6.53 0.84 23.88
C ALA A 138 -6.03 2.18 24.44
N ASN A 139 -6.03 3.24 23.63
CA ASN A 139 -5.69 4.58 24.10
C ASN A 139 -6.87 5.23 24.85
N ALA A 140 -8.10 5.03 24.38
CA ALA A 140 -9.30 5.52 25.06
C ALA A 140 -9.45 4.91 26.46
N LEU A 141 -9.31 3.58 26.58
CA LEU A 141 -9.33 2.88 27.87
C LEU A 141 -8.29 3.44 28.84
N ARG A 142 -7.06 3.65 28.37
CA ARG A 142 -5.99 4.23 29.19
C ARG A 142 -6.32 5.65 29.65
N ALA A 143 -6.82 6.49 28.75
CA ALA A 143 -7.14 7.88 29.06
C ALA A 143 -8.28 7.97 30.08
N HIS A 144 -9.38 7.25 29.85
CA HIS A 144 -10.53 7.25 30.76
C HIS A 144 -10.20 6.70 32.14
N LEU A 145 -9.40 5.63 32.24
CA LEU A 145 -8.97 5.11 33.54
C LEU A 145 -8.04 6.07 34.28
N ALA A 146 -7.20 6.83 33.55
CA ALA A 146 -6.35 7.85 34.14
C ALA A 146 -7.16 9.02 34.75
N GLU A 147 -8.35 9.33 34.25
CA GLU A 147 -9.26 10.32 34.86
C GLU A 147 -9.70 9.90 36.28
N PHE A 148 -9.69 8.60 36.57
CA PHE A 148 -9.98 8.02 37.89
C PHE A 148 -8.71 7.66 38.67
N GLY A 149 -7.53 8.12 38.24
CA GLY A 149 -6.26 7.83 38.89
C GLY A 149 -5.72 6.41 38.66
N ILE A 150 -6.40 5.59 37.85
CA ILE A 150 -5.99 4.22 37.53
C ILE A 150 -5.04 4.25 36.34
N VAL A 151 -3.76 3.98 36.58
CA VAL A 151 -2.71 4.00 35.55
C VAL A 151 -1.90 2.70 35.54
N ALA A 152 -1.40 2.33 34.37
CA ALA A 152 -0.53 1.16 34.21
C ALA A 152 0.59 1.44 33.19
N PRO A 153 1.69 0.67 33.23
CA PRO A 153 2.78 0.81 32.27
C PRO A 153 2.32 0.64 30.82
N CYS A 154 3.02 1.33 29.90
CA CYS A 154 2.79 1.18 28.47
C CYS A 154 3.00 -0.28 28.01
N GLY A 155 2.19 -0.72 27.04
CA GLY A 155 2.29 -2.05 26.43
C GLY A 155 1.10 -2.97 26.75
N GLY A 156 1.17 -4.19 26.21
CA GLY A 156 0.07 -5.16 26.28
C GLY A 156 -0.24 -5.63 27.71
N LYS A 157 0.79 -5.89 28.52
CA LYS A 157 0.61 -6.31 29.93
C LYS A 157 -0.13 -5.26 30.75
N GLY A 158 0.29 -3.99 30.66
CA GLY A 158 -0.40 -2.91 31.37
C GLY A 158 -1.83 -2.69 30.86
N LEU A 159 -2.08 -2.86 29.56
CA LEU A 159 -3.45 -2.81 29.03
C LEU A 159 -4.33 -3.94 29.59
N ALA A 160 -3.81 -5.16 29.66
CA ALA A 160 -4.52 -6.29 30.23
C ALA A 160 -4.84 -6.04 31.72
N THR A 161 -3.90 -5.48 32.49
CA THR A 161 -4.13 -5.07 33.87
C THR A 161 -5.24 -4.02 33.98
N LEU A 162 -5.23 -3.00 33.12
CA LEU A 162 -6.27 -1.96 33.11
C LEU A 162 -7.65 -2.52 32.79
N ILE A 163 -7.74 -3.41 31.80
CA ILE A 163 -8.99 -4.09 31.44
C ILE A 163 -9.48 -4.95 32.62
N ALA A 164 -8.57 -5.67 33.27
CA ALA A 164 -8.92 -6.49 34.42
C ALA A 164 -9.48 -5.65 35.57
N LEU A 165 -8.81 -4.55 35.95
CA LEU A 165 -9.27 -3.65 37.02
C LEU A 165 -10.60 -2.94 36.69
N ALA A 166 -10.80 -2.58 35.43
CA ALA A 166 -11.97 -1.81 35.00
C ALA A 166 -13.22 -2.67 34.77
N VAL A 167 -13.03 -3.94 34.38
CA VAL A 167 -14.11 -4.79 33.85
C VAL A 167 -14.17 -6.16 34.52
N ASP A 168 -13.05 -6.89 34.63
CA ASP A 168 -13.07 -8.29 35.06
C ASP A 168 -13.04 -8.47 36.59
N ALA A 169 -12.38 -7.56 37.29
CA ALA A 169 -12.23 -7.48 38.75
C ALA A 169 -12.51 -6.02 39.18
N ALA A 170 -13.73 -5.58 38.86
CA ALA A 170 -14.16 -4.19 38.91
C ALA A 170 -13.77 -3.50 40.22
N ASP A 171 -12.97 -2.45 40.11
CA ASP A 171 -12.62 -1.59 41.24
C ASP A 171 -13.90 -0.94 41.81
N PRO A 172 -14.21 -1.13 43.11
CA PRO A 172 -15.36 -0.52 43.76
C PRO A 172 -15.37 1.01 43.69
N ALA A 173 -14.18 1.64 43.54
CA ALA A 173 -14.03 3.08 43.44
C ALA A 173 -14.49 3.64 42.07
N LEU A 174 -14.71 2.78 41.07
CA LEU A 174 -15.11 3.20 39.74
C LEU A 174 -16.63 3.39 39.64
N PRO A 175 -17.13 4.60 39.30
CA PRO A 175 -18.56 4.86 39.15
C PRO A 175 -19.23 3.91 38.15
N ALA A 176 -20.47 3.51 38.41
CA ALA A 176 -21.19 2.53 37.60
C ALA A 176 -21.26 2.92 36.11
N LEU A 177 -21.57 4.18 35.80
CA LEU A 177 -21.63 4.69 34.42
C LEU A 177 -20.28 4.61 33.70
N ALA A 178 -19.18 4.91 34.41
CA ALA A 178 -17.84 4.80 33.84
C ALA A 178 -17.49 3.33 33.54
N ARG A 179 -17.85 2.42 34.45
CA ARG A 179 -17.67 0.97 34.28
C ARG A 179 -18.43 0.43 33.08
N GLU A 180 -19.69 0.82 32.92
CA GLU A 180 -20.51 0.44 31.75
C GLU A 180 -19.87 0.90 30.43
N ALA A 181 -19.41 2.16 30.37
CA ALA A 181 -18.73 2.70 29.20
C ALA A 181 -17.42 1.96 28.90
N LEU A 182 -16.59 1.73 29.93
CA LEU A 182 -15.31 1.02 29.81
C LEU A 182 -15.49 -0.45 29.40
N ALA A 183 -16.53 -1.12 29.90
CA ALA A 183 -16.87 -2.49 29.51
C ALA A 183 -17.20 -2.61 28.02
N MET A 184 -17.95 -1.66 27.45
CA MET A 184 -18.25 -1.62 26.01
C MET A 184 -16.97 -1.45 25.17
N LEU A 185 -16.07 -0.54 25.57
CA LEU A 185 -14.80 -0.33 24.87
C LEU A 185 -13.86 -1.54 24.98
N ALA A 186 -13.81 -2.18 26.15
CA ALA A 186 -13.02 -3.39 26.36
C ALA A 186 -13.54 -4.57 25.54
N ALA A 187 -14.87 -4.74 25.44
CA ALA A 187 -15.48 -5.77 24.59
C ALA A 187 -15.13 -5.56 23.11
N GLN A 188 -15.25 -4.33 22.60
CA GLN A 188 -14.84 -3.99 21.23
C GLN A 188 -13.35 -4.21 21.00
N LEU A 189 -12.51 -3.92 21.99
CA LEU A 189 -11.07 -4.15 21.89
C LEU A 189 -10.74 -5.64 21.76
N ARG A 190 -11.35 -6.48 22.61
CA ARG A 190 -11.19 -7.95 22.56
C ARG A 190 -11.67 -8.52 21.23
N ASP A 191 -12.83 -8.07 20.73
CA ASP A 191 -13.35 -8.48 19.43
C ASP A 191 -12.41 -8.06 18.27
N ALA A 192 -11.88 -6.84 18.30
CA ALA A 192 -10.91 -6.39 17.33
C ALA A 192 -9.62 -7.22 17.36
N GLU A 193 -9.11 -7.59 18.55
CA GLU A 193 -7.95 -8.47 18.71
C GLU A 193 -8.19 -9.86 18.11
N ALA A 194 -9.32 -10.50 18.44
CA ALA A 194 -9.68 -11.80 17.89
C ALA A 194 -9.79 -11.77 16.35
N LYS A 195 -10.40 -10.71 15.79
CA LYS A 195 -10.52 -10.54 14.33
C LYS A 195 -9.18 -10.26 13.66
N ILE A 196 -8.27 -9.53 14.31
CA ILE A 196 -6.89 -9.35 13.82
C ILE A 196 -6.19 -10.70 13.75
N ASP A 197 -6.28 -11.52 14.79
CA ASP A 197 -5.63 -12.85 14.81
C ASP A 197 -6.20 -13.78 13.73
N ALA A 198 -7.51 -13.75 13.52
CA ALA A 198 -8.15 -14.49 12.42
C ALA A 198 -7.66 -14.02 11.04
N LEU A 199 -7.49 -12.71 10.83
CA LEU A 199 -6.94 -12.18 9.59
C LEU A 199 -5.45 -12.51 9.42
N ASP A 200 -4.68 -12.49 10.52
CA ASP A 200 -3.27 -12.90 10.52
C ASP A 200 -3.14 -14.35 10.07
N HIS A 201 -4.02 -15.23 10.55
CA HIS A 201 -4.09 -16.63 10.10
C HIS A 201 -4.35 -16.72 8.59
N ARG A 202 -5.41 -16.07 8.09
CA ARG A 202 -5.76 -16.06 6.66
C ARG A 202 -4.64 -15.53 5.78
N ILE A 203 -3.92 -14.49 6.21
CA ILE A 203 -2.78 -13.92 5.49
C ILE A 203 -1.61 -14.91 5.46
N ARG A 204 -1.35 -15.63 6.56
CA ARG A 204 -0.31 -16.67 6.61
C ARG A 204 -0.65 -17.83 5.68
N GLU A 205 -1.90 -18.30 5.67
CA GLU A 205 -2.35 -19.35 4.73
C GLU A 205 -2.11 -18.94 3.28
N ALA A 206 -2.55 -17.75 2.88
CA ALA A 206 -2.33 -17.22 1.52
C ALA A 206 -0.84 -17.14 1.16
N CYS A 207 0.01 -16.77 2.13
CA CYS A 207 1.46 -16.75 1.96
C CYS A 207 2.05 -18.16 1.79
N VAL A 208 1.55 -19.16 2.53
CA VAL A 208 2.05 -20.54 2.45
C VAL A 208 1.68 -21.17 1.13
N THR A 209 0.53 -20.84 0.54
CA THR A 209 0.12 -21.36 -0.78
C THR A 209 0.87 -20.72 -1.95
N ASP A 210 1.43 -19.52 -1.77
CA ASP A 210 2.13 -18.78 -2.83
C ASP A 210 3.64 -18.97 -2.76
N GLU A 211 4.24 -19.49 -3.84
CA GLU A 211 5.67 -19.79 -3.89
C GLU A 211 6.56 -18.55 -3.73
N ALA A 212 6.20 -17.43 -4.37
CA ALA A 212 6.96 -16.19 -4.28
C ALA A 212 6.92 -15.64 -2.85
N CYS A 213 5.78 -15.77 -2.17
CA CYS A 213 5.63 -15.40 -0.77
C CYS A 213 6.51 -16.26 0.15
N ARG A 214 6.52 -17.59 -0.04
CA ARG A 214 7.40 -18.50 0.72
C ARG A 214 8.87 -18.13 0.55
N ARG A 215 9.30 -17.84 -0.68
CA ARG A 215 10.68 -17.40 -0.98
C ARG A 215 11.02 -16.09 -0.27
N LEU A 216 10.14 -15.09 -0.32
CA LEU A 216 10.34 -13.82 0.39
C LEU A 216 10.38 -13.98 1.92
N ALA A 217 9.58 -14.89 2.48
CA ALA A 217 9.54 -15.15 3.91
C ALA A 217 10.85 -15.77 4.46
N THR A 218 11.78 -16.19 3.59
CA THR A 218 13.12 -16.61 4.00
C THR A 218 14.06 -15.45 4.33
N ILE A 219 13.73 -14.22 3.92
CA ILE A 219 14.54 -13.03 4.23
C ILE A 219 14.39 -12.71 5.72
N PRO A 220 15.49 -12.51 6.46
CA PRO A 220 15.44 -12.13 7.87
C PRO A 220 14.49 -10.96 8.13
N SER A 221 13.61 -11.14 9.11
CA SER A 221 12.56 -10.18 9.51
C SER A 221 11.45 -9.88 8.51
N ILE A 222 11.46 -10.46 7.30
CA ILE A 222 10.29 -10.45 6.42
C ILE A 222 9.48 -11.71 6.69
N GLY A 223 8.36 -11.55 7.40
CA GLY A 223 7.42 -12.65 7.66
C GLY A 223 6.28 -12.71 6.63
N PRO A 224 5.33 -13.65 6.80
CA PRO A 224 4.22 -13.88 5.88
C PRO A 224 3.36 -12.65 5.56
N ILE A 225 3.17 -11.77 6.54
CA ILE A 225 2.41 -10.52 6.37
C ILE A 225 3.12 -9.62 5.35
N THR A 226 4.41 -9.36 5.55
CA THR A 226 5.19 -8.50 4.64
C THR A 226 5.36 -9.15 3.28
N ALA A 227 5.65 -10.45 3.23
CA ALA A 227 5.83 -11.20 1.98
C ALA A 227 4.57 -11.17 1.10
N SER A 228 3.41 -11.54 1.67
CA SER A 228 2.13 -11.54 0.94
C SER A 228 1.70 -10.15 0.47
N ALA A 229 1.93 -9.11 1.27
CA ALA A 229 1.63 -7.74 0.88
C ALA A 229 2.47 -7.31 -0.34
N ILE A 230 3.76 -7.65 -0.35
CA ILE A 230 4.66 -7.35 -1.48
C ILE A 230 4.20 -8.09 -2.73
N VAL A 231 4.01 -9.41 -2.67
CA VAL A 231 3.64 -10.22 -3.84
C VAL A 231 2.30 -9.80 -4.42
N ALA A 232 1.28 -9.63 -3.57
CA ALA A 232 -0.06 -9.24 -4.04
C ALA A 232 -0.11 -7.82 -4.61
N THR A 233 0.80 -6.93 -4.21
CA THR A 233 0.84 -5.56 -4.73
C THR A 233 1.66 -5.44 -6.01
N VAL A 234 2.82 -6.09 -6.05
CA VAL A 234 3.81 -5.94 -7.12
C VAL A 234 3.35 -6.65 -8.39
N GLY A 235 2.78 -7.85 -8.27
CA GLY A 235 2.52 -8.70 -9.43
C GLY A 235 3.84 -9.10 -10.08
N ASP A 236 4.06 -8.71 -11.34
CA ASP A 236 5.31 -9.01 -12.05
C ASP A 236 6.47 -8.10 -11.56
N PRO A 237 7.51 -8.66 -10.91
CA PRO A 237 8.66 -7.90 -10.42
C PRO A 237 9.57 -7.38 -11.53
N ARG A 238 9.51 -7.95 -12.74
CA ARG A 238 10.39 -7.60 -13.88
C ARG A 238 10.05 -6.24 -14.49
N ARG A 239 8.94 -5.62 -14.07
CA ARG A 239 8.60 -4.22 -14.39
C ARG A 239 9.64 -3.22 -13.88
N PHE A 240 10.44 -3.61 -12.89
CA PHE A 240 11.54 -2.80 -12.36
C PHE A 240 12.85 -3.33 -12.95
N LYS A 241 13.72 -2.45 -13.46
CA LYS A 241 15.02 -2.85 -14.03
C LYS A 241 15.99 -3.29 -12.94
N THR A 242 15.92 -2.64 -11.78
CA THR A 242 16.79 -2.90 -10.64
C THR A 242 16.03 -2.84 -9.32
N GLY A 243 16.60 -3.46 -8.28
CA GLY A 243 16.08 -3.33 -6.91
C GLY A 243 16.13 -1.88 -6.39
N ARG A 244 17.00 -1.02 -6.96
CA ARG A 244 17.01 0.41 -6.63
C ARG A 244 15.73 1.09 -7.13
N ASP A 245 15.27 0.72 -8.32
CA ASP A 245 14.01 1.24 -8.88
C ASP A 245 12.82 0.79 -8.03
N PHE A 246 12.84 -0.46 -7.54
CA PHE A 246 11.81 -0.93 -6.62
C PHE A 246 11.81 -0.17 -5.29
N ALA A 247 12.98 0.08 -4.69
CA ALA A 247 13.07 0.87 -3.46
C ALA A 247 12.66 2.34 -3.67
N ALA A 248 12.98 2.93 -4.84
CA ALA A 248 12.55 4.26 -5.22
C ALA A 248 11.03 4.33 -5.43
N TRP A 249 10.44 3.32 -6.07
CA TRP A 249 8.99 3.18 -6.24
C TRP A 249 8.27 3.08 -4.89
N LEU A 250 8.86 2.40 -3.91
CA LEU A 250 8.38 2.37 -2.52
C LEU A 250 8.69 3.65 -1.72
N GLY A 251 9.31 4.66 -2.33
CA GLY A 251 9.66 5.91 -1.68
C GLY A 251 10.61 5.77 -0.50
N LEU A 252 11.52 4.79 -0.55
CA LEU A 252 12.57 4.51 0.45
C LEU A 252 13.91 5.16 0.09
N VAL A 253 13.90 6.12 -0.84
CA VAL A 253 15.07 6.88 -1.29
C VAL A 253 14.94 8.34 -0.84
N PRO A 254 16.04 9.04 -0.55
CA PRO A 254 16.00 10.46 -0.18
C PRO A 254 15.44 11.29 -1.33
N SER A 255 14.69 12.35 -1.02
CA SER A 255 14.39 13.40 -1.98
C SER A 255 15.67 14.15 -2.33
N GLN A 256 15.72 14.69 -3.54
CA GLN A 256 16.87 15.45 -4.04
C GLN A 256 16.40 16.82 -4.51
N HIS A 257 17.02 17.86 -3.96
CA HIS A 257 16.92 19.23 -4.45
C HIS A 257 18.32 19.65 -4.88
N SER A 258 18.55 19.76 -6.18
CA SER A 258 19.87 20.08 -6.72
C SER A 258 19.75 21.26 -7.68
N THR A 259 20.55 22.29 -7.44
CA THR A 259 20.64 23.50 -8.26
C THR A 259 22.13 23.87 -8.39
N GLY A 260 22.54 24.31 -9.59
CA GLY A 260 23.88 24.86 -9.83
C GLY A 260 25.06 23.99 -9.34
N GLY A 261 24.98 22.66 -9.47
CA GLY A 261 26.05 21.73 -9.05
C GLY A 261 26.05 21.31 -7.58
N ARG A 262 25.21 21.90 -6.71
CA ARG A 262 25.07 21.48 -5.31
C ARG A 262 23.99 20.42 -5.16
N THR A 263 24.35 19.25 -4.65
CA THR A 263 23.39 18.19 -4.33
C THR A 263 22.96 18.29 -2.86
N VAL A 264 21.68 18.58 -2.62
CA VAL A 264 21.08 18.51 -1.28
C VAL A 264 20.10 17.34 -1.22
N LEU A 265 20.39 16.39 -0.33
CA LEU A 265 19.51 15.26 -0.03
C LEU A 265 18.59 15.60 1.15
N GLY A 266 17.30 15.32 1.00
CA GLY A 266 16.27 15.55 2.00
C GLY A 266 15.71 14.27 2.63
N PRO A 267 14.54 14.36 3.28
CA PRO A 267 13.79 13.19 3.77
C PRO A 267 13.46 12.22 2.64
N ILE A 268 13.08 10.98 2.97
CA ILE A 268 12.61 10.04 1.95
C ILE A 268 11.40 10.58 1.17
N THR A 269 11.29 10.23 -0.11
CA THR A 269 10.22 10.75 -0.99
C THR A 269 8.81 10.35 -0.56
N LYS A 270 8.67 9.22 0.16
CA LYS A 270 7.38 8.63 0.56
C LYS A 270 6.44 8.34 -0.62
N ALA A 271 6.98 8.25 -1.85
CA ALA A 271 6.25 7.88 -3.06
C ALA A 271 5.73 6.43 -3.04
N GLY A 272 4.74 6.12 -3.87
CA GLY A 272 4.19 4.77 -4.04
C GLY A 272 3.51 4.19 -2.80
N ASP A 273 3.68 2.88 -2.58
CA ASP A 273 2.86 2.15 -1.60
C ASP A 273 3.28 2.40 -0.15
N ARG A 274 2.45 3.16 0.57
CA ARG A 274 2.67 3.48 2.00
C ARG A 274 2.63 2.23 2.88
N HIS A 275 1.80 1.24 2.56
CA HIS A 275 1.62 0.07 3.40
C HIS A 275 2.87 -0.82 3.38
N ILE A 276 3.38 -1.15 2.18
CA ILE A 276 4.62 -1.93 2.04
C ILE A 276 5.79 -1.18 2.69
N ARG A 277 5.91 0.14 2.44
CA ARG A 277 6.96 0.95 3.06
C ARG A 277 6.91 0.86 4.59
N SER A 278 5.72 0.99 5.21
CA SER A 278 5.55 0.83 6.65
C SER A 278 5.93 -0.57 7.14
N LEU A 279 5.55 -1.63 6.41
CA LEU A 279 5.92 -3.01 6.77
C LEU A 279 7.43 -3.23 6.72
N LEU A 280 8.11 -2.75 5.67
CA LEU A 280 9.57 -2.86 5.56
C LEU A 280 10.31 -2.08 6.64
N VAL A 281 9.81 -0.89 7.00
CA VAL A 281 10.34 -0.12 8.14
C VAL A 281 10.12 -0.87 9.46
N LEU A 282 8.99 -1.54 9.64
CA LEU A 282 8.72 -2.38 10.81
C LEU A 282 9.66 -3.59 10.86
N CYS A 283 9.88 -4.28 9.73
CA CYS A 283 10.87 -5.36 9.61
C CYS A 283 12.27 -4.87 10.01
N ALA A 284 12.72 -3.74 9.45
CA ALA A 284 13.99 -3.13 9.78
C ALA A 284 14.11 -2.72 11.27
N THR A 285 13.02 -2.19 11.84
CA THR A 285 12.97 -1.85 13.27
C THR A 285 13.12 -3.10 14.14
N GLY A 286 12.46 -4.20 13.77
CA GLY A 286 12.59 -5.49 14.43
C GLY A 286 14.02 -6.03 14.37
N MET A 287 14.68 -5.95 13.21
CA MET A 287 16.09 -6.33 13.07
C MET A 287 17.00 -5.54 14.01
N LEU A 288 16.80 -4.23 14.13
CA LEU A 288 17.62 -3.37 14.99
C LEU A 288 17.41 -3.62 16.48
N ARG A 289 16.17 -3.92 16.90
CA ARG A 289 15.79 -4.10 18.30
C ARG A 289 16.08 -5.49 18.84
N TYR A 290 15.83 -6.52 18.03
CA TYR A 290 15.82 -7.91 18.49
C TYR A 290 16.76 -8.83 17.69
N GLY A 291 17.28 -8.37 16.56
CA GLY A 291 18.18 -9.16 15.72
C GLY A 291 19.64 -9.07 16.15
N LYS A 292 20.43 -10.08 15.77
CA LYS A 292 21.90 -9.98 15.81
C LYS A 292 22.33 -8.90 14.81
N ARG A 293 23.05 -7.89 15.29
CA ARG A 293 23.58 -6.81 14.44
C ARG A 293 24.74 -7.35 13.62
N SER A 294 24.63 -7.29 12.29
CA SER A 294 25.81 -7.46 11.46
C SER A 294 26.82 -6.35 11.66
N PRO A 295 28.09 -6.59 11.28
CA PRO A 295 29.06 -5.54 10.97
C PRO A 295 28.50 -4.39 10.14
N TRP A 296 27.66 -4.64 9.12
CA TRP A 296 27.09 -3.56 8.31
C TRP A 296 26.07 -2.71 9.09
N ILE A 297 25.20 -3.33 9.88
CA ILE A 297 24.26 -2.62 10.77
C ILE A 297 25.03 -1.88 11.87
N ALA A 298 26.05 -2.48 12.46
CA ALA A 298 26.89 -1.85 13.47
C ALA A 298 27.61 -0.62 12.90
N ALA A 299 28.20 -0.73 11.70
CA ALA A 299 28.82 0.39 11.00
C ALA A 299 27.82 1.49 10.63
N LEU A 300 26.58 1.13 10.27
CA LEU A 300 25.51 2.11 10.06
C LEU A 300 25.20 2.89 11.35
N LEU A 301 25.02 2.20 12.48
CA LEU A 301 24.71 2.84 13.75
C LEU A 301 25.87 3.71 14.27
N GLY A 302 27.12 3.37 13.91
CA GLY A 302 28.29 4.20 14.23
C GLY A 302 28.35 5.53 13.47
N ARG A 303 27.64 5.66 12.34
CA ARG A 303 27.71 6.86 11.47
C ARG A 303 26.40 7.63 11.31
N MET A 304 25.28 7.10 11.80
CA MET A 304 23.98 7.77 11.71
C MET A 304 23.01 7.33 12.82
N GLU A 305 22.06 8.21 13.11
CA GLU A 305 20.96 7.95 14.04
C GLU A 305 20.18 6.67 13.68
N ALA A 306 19.69 5.97 14.71
CA ALA A 306 18.95 4.72 14.56
C ALA A 306 17.75 4.81 13.59
N ARG A 307 17.03 5.95 13.55
CA ARG A 307 15.91 6.15 12.62
C ARG A 307 16.37 6.19 11.15
N LYS A 308 17.51 6.84 10.86
CA LYS A 308 18.11 6.87 9.51
C LYS A 308 18.62 5.48 9.14
N ALA A 309 19.27 4.77 10.08
CA ALA A 309 19.73 3.40 9.87
C ALA A 309 18.56 2.45 9.58
N THR A 310 17.42 2.60 10.27
CA THR A 310 16.19 1.82 10.03
C THR A 310 15.71 1.97 8.59
N VAL A 311 15.70 3.20 8.05
CA VAL A 311 15.31 3.46 6.67
C VAL A 311 16.30 2.86 5.67
N ALA A 312 17.61 2.93 5.96
CA ALA A 312 18.64 2.31 5.12
C ALA A 312 18.50 0.77 5.08
N ILE A 313 18.18 0.14 6.22
CA ILE A 313 17.89 -1.30 6.29
C ILE A 313 16.62 -1.63 5.50
N ALA A 314 15.54 -0.85 5.66
CA ALA A 314 14.31 -1.05 4.90
C ALA A 314 14.54 -0.93 3.38
N ASN A 315 15.37 0.01 2.94
CA ASN A 315 15.80 0.13 1.54
C ASN A 315 16.55 -1.13 1.06
N LYS A 316 17.49 -1.64 1.88
CA LYS A 316 18.22 -2.88 1.57
C LYS A 316 17.27 -4.09 1.50
N LEU A 317 16.32 -4.21 2.43
CA LEU A 317 15.29 -5.25 2.42
C LEU A 317 14.42 -5.19 1.17
N ALA A 318 14.00 -3.99 0.73
CA ALA A 318 13.27 -3.83 -0.53
C ALA A 318 14.08 -4.37 -1.73
N ARG A 319 15.36 -4.02 -1.80
CA ARG A 319 16.25 -4.46 -2.89
C ARG A 319 16.44 -5.98 -2.91
N ILE A 320 16.61 -6.60 -1.73
CA ILE A 320 16.71 -8.06 -1.59
C ILE A 320 15.39 -8.73 -2.00
N ALA A 321 14.25 -8.22 -1.52
CA ALA A 321 12.94 -8.74 -1.88
C ALA A 321 12.71 -8.70 -3.40
N TRP A 322 13.06 -7.58 -4.05
CA TRP A 322 12.99 -7.49 -5.50
C TRP A 322 13.88 -8.52 -6.19
N ALA A 323 15.13 -8.70 -5.75
CA ALA A 323 16.06 -9.65 -6.37
C ALA A 323 15.53 -11.10 -6.30
N ILE A 324 14.97 -11.51 -5.15
CA ILE A 324 14.35 -12.83 -5.00
C ILE A 324 13.12 -12.98 -5.87
N LEU A 325 12.28 -11.94 -5.97
CA LEU A 325 11.10 -11.99 -6.85
C LEU A 325 11.49 -12.07 -8.33
N ALA A 326 12.46 -11.25 -8.77
CA ALA A 326 12.83 -11.12 -10.18
C ALA A 326 13.65 -12.31 -10.69
N HIS A 327 14.52 -12.89 -9.85
CA HIS A 327 15.46 -13.94 -10.24
C HIS A 327 15.15 -15.31 -9.63
N GLY A 328 14.17 -15.40 -8.75
CA GLY A 328 13.85 -16.62 -8.01
C GLY A 328 14.87 -16.93 -6.91
N GLY A 329 14.86 -18.19 -6.45
CA GLY A 329 15.68 -18.65 -5.33
C GLY A 329 15.12 -18.25 -3.95
N THR A 330 15.90 -18.54 -2.92
CA THR A 330 15.62 -18.18 -1.53
C THR A 330 16.75 -17.32 -0.98
N TYR A 331 16.48 -16.60 0.11
CA TYR A 331 17.51 -15.85 0.78
C TYR A 331 18.59 -16.79 1.29
N ARG A 332 19.81 -16.64 0.76
CA ARG A 332 21.01 -17.30 1.26
C ARG A 332 21.85 -16.27 1.98
N ARG A 333 22.19 -16.56 3.24
CA ARG A 333 23.15 -15.75 3.98
C ARG A 333 24.51 -15.94 3.32
N GLN A 334 25.02 -14.94 2.61
CA GLN A 334 26.39 -15.00 2.09
C GLN A 334 27.37 -15.02 3.26
N ALA A 335 28.25 -16.02 3.29
CA ALA A 335 29.42 -16.00 4.16
C ALA A 335 30.23 -14.73 3.85
N GLY A 336 30.43 -13.86 4.84
CA GLY A 336 31.21 -12.62 4.71
C GLY A 336 30.43 -11.33 4.43
N LEU A 337 29.17 -11.40 3.98
CA LEU A 337 28.31 -10.21 3.80
C LEU A 337 27.22 -10.20 4.87
N ASN A 338 27.64 -9.79 6.06
CA ASN A 338 26.75 -9.73 7.21
C ASN A 338 25.68 -8.62 7.00
N VAL A 339 24.40 -9.02 6.96
CA VAL A 339 23.22 -8.14 7.13
C VAL A 339 22.80 -8.11 8.57
#